data_AF-A0A4Y2NJW3-F1
#
_entry.id   AF-A0A4Y2NJW3-F1
#
_cell.length_a   1.000
_cell.length_b   1.000
_cell.length_c   1.000
_cell.angle_alpha   90.00
_cell.angle_beta   90.00
_cell.angle_gamma   90.00
#
_symmetry.space_group_name_H-M   'P 1'
#
loop_
_entity.id
_entity.type
_entity.pdbx_description
1 polymer ?
#
loop_
_entity_poly.entity_id
_entity_poly.type
_entity_poly.pdbx_seq_one_letter_code
_entity_poly.pdbx_strand_id
1 'polypeptide(L)'
;MKMASPEKKAQCVAWFIETKSDIQRQRNYLTKYVENVVYRTKVQNVVELKQRIQAAIETDDKGMLQRSWMELEYRLYIIRAKKGSHVKFY
;
A
#
# COMPACT_ATOMS: atom_id res chain seq x y z
N MET A 1 -36.17 3.50 9.35
CA MET A 1 -34.80 3.27 8.82
C MET A 1 -34.64 1.79 8.47
N LYS A 2 -34.36 1.45 7.21
CA LYS A 2 -34.02 0.05 6.83
C LYS A 2 -32.59 -0.23 7.32
N MET A 3 -32.43 -1.12 8.30
CA MET A 3 -31.11 -1.57 8.73
C MET A 3 -30.47 -2.42 7.63
N ALA A 4 -29.18 -2.19 7.35
CA ALA A 4 -28.43 -3.02 6.41
C ALA A 4 -28.37 -4.47 6.91
N SER A 5 -28.52 -5.44 6.00
CA SER A 5 -28.46 -6.86 6.35
C SER A 5 -27.10 -7.22 6.96
N PRO A 6 -27.03 -8.24 7.84
CA PRO A 6 -25.78 -8.71 8.41
C PRO A 6 -24.70 -9.00 7.36
N GLU A 7 -25.07 -9.57 6.20
CA GLU A 7 -24.13 -9.83 5.11
C GLU A 7 -23.55 -8.55 4.50
N LYS A 8 -24.36 -7.51 4.30
CA LYS A 8 -23.86 -6.22 3.80
C LYS A 8 -22.87 -5.58 4.77
N LYS A 9 -23.10 -5.72 6.08
CA LYS A 9 -22.17 -5.23 7.10
C LYS A 9 -20.86 -6.02 7.09
N ALA A 10 -20.93 -7.36 6.99
CA ALA A 10 -19.76 -8.22 6.90
C ALA A 10 -18.91 -7.94 5.65
N GLN A 11 -19.55 -7.72 4.49
CA GLN A 11 -18.86 -7.33 3.25
C GLN A 11 -18.14 -5.98 3.39
N CYS A 12 -18.77 -5.00 4.04
CA CYS A 12 -18.18 -3.69 4.27
C CYS A 12 -16.94 -3.78 5.18
N VAL A 13 -17.01 -4.59 6.25
CA VAL A 13 -15.88 -4.85 7.15
C VAL A 13 -14.75 -5.58 6.44
N ALA A 14 -15.06 -6.61 5.64
CA ALA A 14 -14.06 -7.34 4.86
C ALA A 14 -13.32 -6.41 3.87
N TRP A 15 -14.06 -5.60 3.12
CA TRP A 15 -13.48 -4.62 2.20
C TRP A 15 -12.58 -3.59 2.90
N PHE A 16 -12.99 -3.12 4.09
CA PHE A 16 -12.18 -2.21 4.90
C PHE A 16 -10.87 -2.86 5.36
N ILE A 17 -10.92 -4.10 5.83
CA ILE A 17 -9.74 -4.85 6.26
C ILE A 17 -8.77 -5.07 5.10
N GLU A 18 -9.28 -5.52 3.95
CA GLU A 18 -8.50 -5.76 2.74
C GLU A 18 -7.82 -4.47 2.26
N THR A 19 -8.58 -3.39 2.10
CA THR A 19 -8.04 -2.10 1.64
C THR A 19 -6.99 -1.54 2.62
N LYS A 20 -7.24 -1.66 3.93
CA LYS A 20 -6.28 -1.24 4.96
C LYS A 20 -4.99 -2.06 4.92
N SER A 21 -5.10 -3.36 4.66
CA SER A 21 -3.92 -4.24 4.54
C SER A 21 -3.05 -3.86 3.34
N ASP A 22 -3.66 -3.45 2.24
CA ASP A 22 -2.96 -3.07 1.01
C ASP A 22 -2.27 -1.71 1.15
N ILE A 23 -2.94 -0.72 1.74
CA ILE A 23 -2.34 0.58 2.09
C ILE A 23 -1.17 0.39 3.07
N GLN A 24 -1.33 -0.50 4.05
CA GLN A 24 -0.26 -0.81 5.01
C GLN A 24 0.95 -1.44 4.31
N ARG A 25 0.71 -2.36 3.36
CA ARG A 25 1.77 -3.00 2.59
C ARG A 25 2.54 -1.99 1.73
N GLN A 26 1.85 -1.09 1.04
CA GLN A 26 2.47 -0.02 0.27
C GLN A 26 3.30 0.92 1.16
N ARG A 27 2.75 1.34 2.30
CA ARG A 27 3.46 2.19 3.27
C ARG A 27 4.74 1.50 3.78
N ASN A 28 4.63 0.22 4.16
CA ASN A 28 5.79 -0.55 4.63
C ASN A 28 6.87 -0.68 3.56
N TYR A 29 6.47 -0.86 2.29
CA TYR A 29 7.40 -0.94 1.18
C TYR A 29 8.16 0.37 1.00
N LEU A 30 7.43 1.49 0.92
CA LEU A 30 8.02 2.82 0.74
C LEU A 30 9.00 3.18 1.87
N THR A 31 8.61 2.91 3.12
CA THR A 31 9.48 3.15 4.28
C THR A 31 10.80 2.37 4.16
N LYS A 32 10.73 1.07 3.86
CA LYS A 32 11.92 0.23 3.68
C LYS A 32 12.79 0.69 2.51
N TYR A 33 12.18 1.10 1.40
CA TYR A 33 12.92 1.62 0.26
C TYR A 33 13.69 2.90 0.61
N VAL A 34 13.01 3.88 1.21
CA VAL A 34 13.64 5.14 1.62
C VAL A 34 14.75 4.89 2.63
N GLU A 35 14.54 4.00 3.61
CA GLU A 35 15.59 3.59 4.56
C GLU A 35 16.81 3.00 3.84
N ASN A 36 16.59 2.06 2.91
CA ASN A 36 17.67 1.43 2.16
C ASN A 36 18.48 2.43 1.32
N VAL A 37 17.82 3.43 0.72
CA VAL A 37 18.49 4.45 -0.09
C VAL A 37 19.24 5.45 0.80
N VAL A 38 18.58 5.98 1.84
CA VAL A 38 19.12 7.02 2.72
C VAL A 38 20.32 6.52 3.51
N TYR A 39 20.23 5.30 4.05
CA TYR A 39 21.24 4.69 4.90
C TYR A 39 22.21 3.77 4.15
N ARG A 40 22.18 3.74 2.81
CA ARG A 40 23.14 2.98 1.98
C ARG A 40 24.59 3.33 2.29
N THR A 41 24.84 4.59 2.65
CA THR A 41 26.14 5.06 3.13
C THR A 41 25.94 5.88 4.41
N LYS A 42 27.00 6.01 5.22
CA LYS A 42 26.93 6.77 6.48
C LYS A 42 26.53 8.22 6.22
N VAL A 43 25.49 8.68 6.92
CA VAL A 43 25.00 10.06 6.88
C VAL A 43 25.82 10.89 7.87
N GLN A 44 26.38 12.01 7.41
CA GLN A 44 27.29 12.86 8.18
C GLN A 44 26.55 13.93 8.99
N ASN A 45 25.41 14.41 8.50
CA ASN A 45 24.62 15.45 9.17
C ASN A 45 23.15 15.48 8.74
N VAL A 46 22.35 16.30 9.42
CA VAL A 46 20.90 16.43 9.19
C VAL A 46 20.56 17.04 7.82
N VAL A 47 21.42 17.91 7.27
CA VAL A 47 21.20 18.52 5.95
C VAL A 47 21.31 17.45 4.86
N GLU A 48 22.35 16.64 4.94
CA GLU A 48 22.55 15.49 4.06
C GLU A 48 21.40 14.47 4.20
N LEU A 49 20.96 14.17 5.43
CA LEU A 49 19.81 13.31 5.66
C LEU A 49 18.57 13.81 4.91
N LYS A 50 18.25 15.10 5.04
CA LYS A 50 17.09 15.72 4.39
C LYS A 50 17.20 15.66 2.87
N GLN A 51 18.37 15.94 2.32
CA GLN A 51 18.62 15.86 0.87
C GLN A 51 18.47 14.43 0.34
N ARG A 52 18.97 13.43 1.08
CA ARG A 52 18.85 12.02 0.68
C ARG A 52 17.43 11.50 0.76
N ILE A 53 16.65 11.91 1.77
CA ILE A 53 15.22 11.58 1.85
C ILE A 53 14.49 12.18 0.65
N GLN A 54 14.74 13.45 0.35
CA GLN A 54 14.14 14.13 -0.80
C GLN A 54 14.50 13.44 -2.10
N ALA A 55 15.79 13.15 -2.32
CA ALA A 55 16.26 12.41 -3.48
C ALA A 55 15.66 11.01 -3.55
N ALA A 56 15.58 10.26 -2.44
CA ALA A 56 14.98 8.93 -2.42
C ALA A 56 13.50 8.96 -2.82
N ILE A 57 12.75 9.97 -2.36
CA ILE A 57 11.34 10.18 -2.74
C ILE A 57 11.23 10.58 -4.23
N GLU A 58 12.15 11.42 -4.73
CA GLU A 58 12.19 11.85 -6.13
C GLU A 58 12.65 10.74 -7.09
N THR A 59 13.52 9.85 -6.60
CA THR A 59 14.02 8.66 -7.33
C THR A 59 13.10 7.47 -7.15
N ASP A 60 12.12 7.54 -6.23
CA ASP A 60 11.03 6.56 -6.15
C ASP A 60 10.23 6.71 -7.44
N ASP A 61 10.70 5.94 -8.42
CA ASP A 61 10.41 6.06 -9.82
C ASP A 61 8.89 6.13 -10.02
N LYS A 62 8.43 7.02 -10.92
CA LYS A 62 7.04 6.98 -11.38
C LYS A 62 6.65 5.55 -11.75
N GLY A 63 7.58 4.74 -12.26
CA GLY A 63 7.40 3.30 -12.48
C GLY A 63 7.20 2.44 -11.22
N MET A 64 7.84 2.68 -10.07
CA MET A 64 7.57 1.95 -8.81
C MET A 64 6.18 2.26 -8.27
N LEU A 65 5.84 3.55 -8.24
CA LEU A 65 4.50 4.02 -7.88
C LEU A 65 3.46 3.45 -8.83
N GLN A 66 3.70 3.50 -10.14
CA GLN A 66 2.78 2.98 -11.15
C GLN A 66 2.62 1.46 -11.10
N ARG A 67 3.69 0.70 -10.79
CA ARG A 67 3.59 -0.75 -10.53
C ARG A 67 2.79 -1.06 -9.27
N SER A 68 3.00 -0.28 -8.20
CA SER A 68 2.25 -0.43 -6.94
C SER A 68 0.78 -0.07 -7.10
N TRP A 69 0.48 0.96 -7.91
CA TRP A 69 -0.88 1.32 -8.30
C TRP A 69 -1.52 0.23 -9.15
N MET A 70 -0.81 -0.30 -10.15
CA MET A 70 -1.30 -1.38 -10.99
C MET A 70 -1.58 -2.66 -10.19
N GLU A 71 -0.75 -3.01 -9.20
CA GLU A 71 -1.01 -4.14 -8.30
C GLU A 71 -2.24 -3.90 -7.41
N LEU A 72 -2.42 -2.67 -6.89
CA LEU A 72 -3.62 -2.31 -6.12
C LEU A 72 -4.88 -2.38 -7.00
N GLU A 73 -4.85 -1.82 -8.20
CA GLU A 73 -5.94 -1.86 -9.16
C GLU A 73 -6.29 -3.30 -9.56
N TYR A 74 -5.28 -4.15 -9.78
CA TYR A 74 -5.47 -5.56 -10.07
C TYR A 74 -6.14 -6.30 -8.90
N ARG A 75 -5.71 -6.06 -7.67
CA ARG A 75 -6.31 -6.69 -6.48
C ARG A 75 -7.73 -6.20 -6.23
N LEU A 76 -7.98 -4.91 -6.39
CA LEU A 76 -9.33 -4.32 -6.36
C LEU A 76 -10.20 -4.88 -7.49
N TYR A 77 -9.65 -5.07 -8.68
CA TYR A 77 -10.32 -5.71 -9.81
C TYR A 77 -10.68 -7.16 -9.49
N ILE A 78 -9.77 -7.97 -8.91
CA ILE A 78 -10.08 -9.33 -8.46
C ILE A 78 -11.20 -9.31 -7.42
N ILE A 79 -11.12 -8.45 -6.41
CA ILE A 79 -12.14 -8.37 -5.34
C ILE A 79 -13.50 -8.00 -5.94
N ARG A 80 -13.55 -7.04 -6.87
CA ARG A 80 -14.77 -6.63 -7.56
C ARG A 80 -15.30 -7.68 -8.55
N ALA A 81 -14.41 -8.37 -9.26
CA ALA A 81 -14.77 -9.45 -10.18
C ALA A 81 -15.28 -10.68 -9.42
N LYS A 82 -14.77 -10.92 -8.20
CA LYS A 82 -15.18 -11.99 -7.30
C LYS A 82 -16.36 -11.65 -6.39
N LYS A 83 -17.24 -10.68 -6.73
CA LYS A 83 -18.49 -10.38 -6.00
C LYS A 83 -19.20 -11.66 -5.49
N GLY A 84 -18.88 -12.12 -4.28
CA GLY A 84 -19.51 -13.27 -3.62
C GLY A 84 -18.68 -14.52 -3.29
N SER A 85 -17.36 -14.63 -3.54
CA SER A 85 -16.60 -15.82 -3.08
C SER A 85 -15.39 -15.48 -2.22
N HIS A 86 -15.45 -15.88 -0.95
CA HIS A 86 -14.40 -15.74 0.06
C HIS A 86 -13.05 -16.26 -0.48
N VAL A 87 -12.07 -15.37 -0.59
CA VAL A 87 -10.68 -15.78 -0.84
C VAL A 87 -10.09 -16.22 0.51
N LYS A 88 -9.99 -17.53 0.72
CA LYS A 88 -9.12 -18.08 1.76
C LYS A 88 -7.67 -17.89 1.33
N PHE A 89 -6.89 -17.21 2.15
CA PHE A 89 -5.44 -17.27 2.12
C PHE A 89 -4.99 -18.35 3.10
N TYR A 90 -4.07 -19.22 2.67
CA TYR A 90 -3.31 -20.16 3.52
C TYR A 90 -2.17 -19.42 4.21
#